data_AF-A0A7W2E8Y2-F1
#
_entry.id   AF-A0A7W2E8Y2-F1
#
_cell.length_a   1.000
_cell.length_b   1.000
_cell.length_c   1.000
_cell.angle_alpha   90.00
_cell.angle_beta   90.00
_cell.angle_gamma   90.00
#
_symmetry.space_group_name_H-M   'P 1'
#
loop_
_entity.id
_entity.type
_entity.pdbx_description
1 polymer ?
#
loop_
_entity_poly.entity_id
_entity_poly.type
_entity_poly.pdbx_seq_one_letter_code
_entity_poly.pdbx_strand_id
1 'polypeptide(L)'
;MRFDTYELYYLDTYDEEAADLADGLGLEQDDPYFDEDIARHLDADYVIDTGLRVAVIVHDIDSHEVELAMLQPGSPQAPEWYSPEDAANVVAELGRILVALDDKTVKIVDPQDPAFALKRRASFQAEDMTTATVAMLQDSQDNALYTTFCIEFRPNMNADFTFPVAVFAFDPRVGKLSGHMLIDDNPFAPPTFNRAQKKIVARRLNDILESIHTAMREERTISPFKDLGPQFRSEGLPSMEAVDTHHAIDQALEYLEQWWGERAS
;
A
#
# COMPACT_ATOMS: atom_id res chain seq x y z
N MET A 1 -7.43 -10.58 0.55
CA MET A 1 -7.45 -10.34 -0.91
C MET A 1 -6.28 -9.44 -1.28
N ARG A 2 -5.84 -9.40 -2.54
CA ARG A 2 -4.73 -8.52 -2.98
C ARG A 2 -5.30 -7.35 -3.78
N PHE A 3 -4.92 -6.14 -3.41
CA PHE A 3 -5.40 -4.92 -4.04
C PHE A 3 -4.25 -4.13 -4.66
N ASP A 4 -4.43 -3.64 -5.88
CA ASP A 4 -3.61 -2.57 -6.46
C ASP A 4 -4.22 -1.23 -6.08
N THR A 5 -3.39 -0.27 -5.66
CA THR A 5 -3.87 1.03 -5.20
C THR A 5 -3.21 2.19 -5.94
N TYR A 6 -3.97 3.27 -6.09
CA TYR A 6 -3.56 4.47 -6.80
C TYR A 6 -4.05 5.72 -6.07
N GLU A 7 -3.27 6.78 -6.17
CA GLU A 7 -3.61 8.11 -5.66
C GLU A 7 -3.67 9.05 -6.86
N LEU A 8 -4.78 9.79 -7.00
CA LEU A 8 -4.94 10.82 -8.02
C LEU A 8 -4.69 12.19 -7.40
N TYR A 9 -3.81 12.94 -8.04
CA TYR A 9 -3.43 14.31 -7.68
C TYR A 9 -3.97 15.29 -8.72
N TYR A 10 -4.31 16.50 -8.27
CA TYR A 10 -4.85 17.59 -9.09
C TYR A 10 -4.16 18.90 -8.74
N LEU A 11 -3.72 19.64 -9.77
CA LEU A 11 -3.11 20.95 -9.66
C LEU A 11 -4.04 22.00 -10.31
N ASP A 12 -4.70 22.81 -9.49
CA ASP A 12 -5.64 23.86 -9.96
C ASP A 12 -4.92 25.02 -10.67
N THR A 13 -3.65 25.25 -10.35
CA THR A 13 -2.80 26.28 -10.93
C THR A 13 -2.07 25.86 -12.21
N TYR A 14 -2.34 24.67 -12.77
CA TYR A 14 -1.56 24.12 -13.88
C TYR A 14 -1.43 25.10 -15.06
N ASP A 15 -2.53 25.72 -15.48
CA ASP A 15 -2.53 26.68 -16.61
C ASP A 15 -1.73 27.95 -16.29
N GLU A 16 -1.77 28.43 -15.04
CA GLU A 16 -1.01 29.59 -14.60
C GLU A 16 0.49 29.27 -14.55
N GLU A 17 0.84 28.10 -14.01
CA GLU A 17 2.23 27.65 -13.94
C GLU A 17 2.83 27.36 -15.33
N ALA A 18 2.02 26.81 -16.24
CA ALA A 18 2.43 26.62 -17.63
C ALA A 18 2.69 27.96 -18.33
N ALA A 19 1.85 28.98 -18.08
CA ALA A 19 2.04 30.31 -18.64
C ALA A 19 3.30 31.00 -18.07
N ASP A 20 3.48 30.96 -16.75
CA ASP A 20 4.68 31.53 -16.09
C ASP A 20 5.96 30.84 -16.56
N LEU A 21 5.92 29.52 -16.74
CA LEU A 21 7.05 28.75 -17.26
C LEU A 21 7.34 29.10 -18.73
N ALA A 22 6.30 29.20 -19.57
CA ALA A 22 6.45 29.59 -20.96
C ALA A 22 7.12 30.97 -21.08
N ASP A 23 6.66 31.95 -20.32
CA ASP A 23 7.24 33.29 -20.25
C ASP A 23 8.70 33.24 -19.77
N GLY A 24 9.00 32.42 -18.75
CA GLY A 24 10.35 32.24 -18.21
C GLY A 24 11.32 31.59 -19.19
N LEU A 25 10.83 30.67 -20.02
CA LEU A 25 11.61 29.99 -21.07
C LEU A 25 11.65 30.80 -22.39
N GLY A 26 10.82 31.84 -22.51
CA GLY A 26 10.68 32.62 -23.74
C GLY A 26 10.03 31.84 -24.88
N LEU A 27 9.14 30.89 -24.54
CA LEU A 27 8.39 30.09 -25.50
C LEU A 27 7.15 30.85 -25.97
N GLU A 28 6.95 30.93 -27.27
CA GLU A 28 5.70 31.44 -27.85
C GLU A 28 4.71 30.27 -28.03
N GLN A 29 3.41 30.51 -27.92
CA GLN A 29 2.38 29.45 -28.04
C GLN A 29 2.38 28.73 -29.40
N ASP A 30 2.95 29.33 -30.43
CA ASP A 30 3.11 28.74 -31.75
C ASP A 30 4.44 27.98 -31.93
N ASP A 31 5.26 27.88 -30.88
CA ASP A 31 6.46 27.04 -30.88
C ASP A 31 6.05 25.55 -31.01
N PRO A 32 6.55 24.82 -32.01
CA PRO A 32 6.22 23.41 -32.20
C PRO A 32 6.66 22.48 -31.04
N TYR A 33 7.50 22.96 -30.12
CA TYR A 33 7.94 22.24 -28.93
C TYR A 33 7.29 22.75 -27.64
N PHE A 34 6.37 23.72 -27.71
CA PHE A 34 5.73 24.32 -26.53
C PHE A 34 5.20 23.25 -25.57
N ASP A 35 4.34 22.35 -26.07
CA ASP A 35 3.73 21.31 -25.24
C ASP A 35 4.76 20.33 -24.65
N GLU A 36 5.80 19.97 -25.43
CA GLU A 36 6.85 19.04 -24.98
C GLU A 36 7.75 19.69 -23.91
N ASP A 37 8.05 20.98 -24.06
CA ASP A 37 8.89 21.72 -23.14
C ASP A 37 8.17 22.04 -21.83
N ILE A 38 6.87 22.36 -21.87
CA ILE A 38 6.03 22.50 -20.68
C ILE A 38 5.92 21.15 -19.96
N ALA A 39 5.55 20.08 -20.67
CA ALA A 39 5.38 18.75 -20.09
C ALA A 39 6.69 18.17 -19.49
N ARG A 40 7.86 18.65 -19.93
CA ARG A 40 9.16 18.25 -19.35
C ARG A 40 9.40 18.84 -17.96
N HIS A 41 8.76 19.97 -17.63
CA HIS A 41 8.96 20.68 -16.37
C HIS A 41 7.75 20.56 -15.44
N LEU A 42 6.54 20.56 -16.00
CA LEU A 42 5.28 20.26 -15.30
C LEU A 42 4.87 18.82 -15.61
N ASP A 43 5.70 17.87 -15.18
CA ASP A 43 5.45 16.45 -15.36
C ASP A 43 4.58 15.87 -14.23
N ALA A 44 4.32 14.57 -14.30
CA ALA A 44 3.51 13.88 -13.29
C ALA A 44 4.13 13.95 -11.89
N ASP A 45 5.46 13.94 -11.76
CA ASP A 45 6.14 14.02 -10.47
C ASP A 45 5.95 15.40 -9.85
N TYR A 46 6.04 16.47 -10.66
CA TYR A 46 5.73 17.82 -10.20
C TYR A 46 4.30 17.92 -9.65
N VAL A 47 3.30 17.44 -10.40
CA VAL A 47 1.89 17.47 -9.97
C VAL A 47 1.65 16.61 -8.71
N ILE A 48 2.36 15.50 -8.55
CA ILE A 48 2.29 14.68 -7.33
C ILE A 48 2.85 15.42 -6.12
N ASP A 49 3.92 16.19 -6.30
CA ASP A 49 4.63 16.89 -5.23
C ASP A 49 3.95 18.21 -4.81
N THR A 50 3.29 18.90 -5.74
CA THR A 50 2.66 20.22 -5.51
C THR A 50 1.13 20.16 -5.45
N GLY A 51 0.52 19.19 -6.12
CA GLY A 51 -0.93 19.07 -6.25
C GLY A 51 -1.63 18.52 -5.02
N LEU A 52 -2.95 18.68 -5.01
CA LEU A 52 -3.84 18.14 -3.98
C LEU A 52 -4.19 16.69 -4.29
N ARG A 53 -4.06 15.79 -3.30
CA ARG A 53 -4.59 14.43 -3.43
C ARG A 53 -6.12 14.46 -3.39
N VAL A 54 -6.74 14.21 -4.54
CA VAL A 54 -8.18 14.35 -4.75
C VAL A 54 -8.93 13.02 -4.75
N ALA A 55 -8.26 11.89 -5.01
CA ALA A 55 -8.89 10.58 -4.91
C ALA A 55 -7.89 9.46 -4.56
N VAL A 56 -8.44 8.41 -3.96
CA VAL A 56 -7.81 7.10 -3.80
C VAL A 56 -8.61 6.09 -4.60
N ILE A 57 -7.90 5.19 -5.30
CA ILE A 57 -8.46 4.11 -6.09
C ILE A 57 -7.92 2.79 -5.55
N VAL A 58 -8.82 1.86 -5.24
CA VAL A 58 -8.50 0.49 -4.83
C VAL A 58 -9.07 -0.47 -5.88
N HIS A 59 -8.22 -1.30 -6.46
CA HIS A 59 -8.59 -2.27 -7.49
C HIS A 59 -8.29 -3.68 -6.99
N ASP A 60 -9.34 -4.49 -6.87
CA ASP A 60 -9.20 -5.92 -6.67
C ASP A 60 -8.82 -6.59 -7.99
N ILE A 61 -7.61 -7.14 -8.05
CA ILE A 61 -7.07 -7.74 -9.27
C ILE A 61 -7.79 -9.04 -9.62
N ASP A 62 -8.33 -9.74 -8.61
CA ASP A 62 -8.94 -11.06 -8.80
C ASP A 62 -10.40 -10.96 -9.28
N SER A 63 -11.15 -9.98 -8.75
CA SER A 63 -12.56 -9.73 -9.13
C SER A 63 -12.74 -8.61 -10.16
N HIS A 64 -11.71 -7.79 -10.40
CA HIS A 64 -11.76 -6.55 -11.18
C HIS A 64 -12.76 -5.51 -10.67
N GLU A 65 -13.13 -5.59 -9.39
CA GLU A 65 -13.89 -4.55 -8.71
C GLU A 65 -12.98 -3.37 -8.35
N VAL A 66 -13.54 -2.15 -8.45
CA VAL A 66 -12.84 -0.92 -8.13
C VAL A 66 -13.65 -0.13 -7.10
N GLU A 67 -13.00 0.24 -6.00
CA GLU A 67 -13.51 1.18 -5.02
C GLU A 67 -12.79 2.52 -5.15
N LEU A 68 -13.54 3.61 -4.96
CA LEU A 68 -13.03 4.97 -5.06
C LEU A 68 -13.43 5.75 -3.83
N ALA A 69 -12.48 6.50 -3.27
CA ALA A 69 -12.76 7.50 -2.27
C ALA A 69 -12.26 8.86 -2.76
N MET A 70 -13.18 9.82 -2.85
CA MET A 70 -12.91 11.16 -3.39
C MET A 70 -12.95 12.21 -2.30
N LEU A 71 -12.01 13.15 -2.37
CA LEU A 71 -12.02 14.35 -1.54
C LEU A 71 -13.27 15.17 -1.86
N GLN A 72 -14.05 15.47 -0.82
CA GLN A 72 -15.29 16.23 -0.95
C GLN A 72 -15.02 17.73 -0.71
N PRO A 73 -15.54 18.64 -1.56
CA PRO A 73 -15.52 20.08 -1.29
C PRO A 73 -16.11 20.40 0.07
N GLY A 74 -15.44 21.27 0.83
CA GLY A 74 -15.85 21.66 2.19
C GLY A 74 -15.64 20.59 3.27
N SER A 75 -15.00 19.46 2.94
CA SER A 75 -14.50 18.54 3.97
C SER A 75 -13.33 19.17 4.74
N PRO A 76 -13.05 18.74 5.99
CA PRO A 76 -11.93 19.29 6.77
C PRO A 76 -10.54 19.12 6.11
N GLN A 77 -10.42 18.20 5.17
CA GLN A 77 -9.19 17.90 4.42
C GLN A 77 -9.14 18.65 3.08
N ALA A 78 -10.24 19.27 2.64
CA ALA A 78 -10.28 20.04 1.41
C ALA A 78 -9.84 21.49 1.69
N PRO A 79 -8.88 22.02 0.92
CA PRO A 79 -8.53 23.44 1.02
C PRO A 79 -9.69 24.32 0.57
N GLU A 80 -9.70 25.59 1.01
CA GLU A 80 -10.81 26.51 0.75
C GLU A 80 -11.06 26.77 -0.74
N TRP A 81 -10.01 26.65 -1.57
CA TRP A 81 -10.10 26.83 -3.02
C TRP A 81 -10.75 25.63 -3.72
N TYR A 82 -10.71 24.43 -3.13
CA TYR A 82 -11.20 23.21 -3.80
C TYR A 82 -12.73 23.20 -3.86
N SER A 83 -13.23 23.53 -5.04
CA SER A 83 -14.63 23.84 -5.28
C SER A 83 -15.41 22.64 -5.83
N PRO A 84 -16.75 22.73 -5.89
CA PRO A 84 -17.56 21.75 -6.61
C PRO A 84 -17.23 21.62 -8.11
N GLU A 85 -16.68 22.67 -8.73
CA GLU A 85 -16.25 22.65 -10.13
C GLU A 85 -14.99 21.80 -10.30
N ASP A 86 -14.01 21.99 -9.40
CA ASP A 86 -12.81 21.14 -9.35
C ASP A 86 -13.16 19.68 -9.12
N ALA A 87 -14.05 19.40 -8.17
CA ALA A 87 -14.52 18.04 -7.92
C ALA A 87 -15.21 17.42 -9.16
N ALA A 88 -15.89 18.22 -9.99
CA ALA A 88 -16.48 17.75 -11.24
C ALA A 88 -15.39 17.41 -12.28
N ASN A 89 -14.31 18.18 -12.35
CA ASN A 89 -13.14 17.86 -13.19
C ASN A 89 -12.50 16.54 -12.75
N VAL A 90 -12.33 16.33 -11.44
CA VAL A 90 -11.83 15.07 -10.87
C VAL A 90 -12.73 13.88 -11.25
N VAL A 91 -14.06 14.02 -11.16
CA VAL A 91 -14.99 12.96 -11.58
C VAL A 91 -14.85 12.65 -13.07
N ALA A 92 -14.74 13.68 -13.91
CA ALA A 92 -14.58 13.51 -15.35
C ALA A 92 -13.28 12.76 -15.67
N GLU A 93 -12.19 13.11 -14.99
CA GLU A 93 -10.88 12.49 -15.20
C GLU A 93 -10.84 11.06 -14.68
N LEU A 94 -11.43 10.76 -13.52
CA LEU A 94 -11.62 9.39 -13.04
C LEU A 94 -12.38 8.53 -14.06
N GLY A 95 -13.36 9.11 -14.75
CA GLY A 95 -14.09 8.44 -15.84
C GLY A 95 -13.21 8.10 -17.06
N ARG A 96 -12.12 8.85 -17.30
CA ARG A 96 -11.14 8.58 -18.37
C ARG A 96 -10.08 7.56 -17.93
N ILE A 97 -9.67 7.63 -16.67
CA ILE A 97 -8.66 6.76 -16.05
C ILE A 97 -9.19 5.32 -15.88
N LEU A 98 -10.46 5.17 -15.54
CA LEU A 98 -11.11 3.87 -15.30
C LEU A 98 -11.70 3.31 -16.60
N VAL A 99 -10.90 2.56 -17.35
CA VAL A 99 -11.29 2.01 -18.66
C VAL A 99 -11.86 0.60 -18.49
N ALA A 100 -13.16 0.45 -18.74
CA ALA A 100 -13.79 -0.85 -18.85
C ALA A 100 -13.38 -1.55 -20.16
N LEU A 101 -12.98 -2.81 -20.07
CA LEU A 101 -12.60 -3.65 -21.21
C LEU A 101 -13.74 -4.60 -21.62
N ASP A 102 -13.67 -5.12 -22.85
CA ASP A 102 -14.70 -6.00 -23.42
C ASP A 102 -14.91 -7.31 -22.65
N ASP A 103 -13.89 -7.73 -21.88
CA ASP A 103 -13.92 -8.92 -21.01
C ASP A 103 -14.51 -8.65 -19.62
N LYS A 104 -15.07 -7.46 -19.40
CA LYS A 104 -15.64 -6.98 -18.13
C LYS A 104 -14.61 -6.72 -17.03
N THR A 105 -13.34 -6.62 -17.39
CA THR A 105 -12.29 -6.16 -16.46
C THR A 105 -12.16 -4.64 -16.52
N VAL A 106 -11.53 -4.06 -15.49
CA VAL A 106 -11.20 -2.63 -15.45
C VAL A 106 -9.69 -2.46 -15.55
N LYS A 107 -9.26 -1.57 -16.44
CA LYS A 107 -7.88 -1.12 -16.56
C LYS A 107 -7.78 0.32 -16.09
N ILE A 108 -6.82 0.57 -15.21
CA ILE A 108 -6.46 1.92 -14.76
C ILE A 108 -5.33 2.42 -15.68
N VAL A 109 -5.53 3.58 -16.31
CA VAL A 109 -4.56 4.21 -17.23
C VAL A 109 -4.15 5.59 -16.72
N ASP A 110 -3.09 6.15 -17.29
CA ASP A 110 -2.62 7.49 -16.91
C ASP A 110 -3.66 8.57 -17.26
N PRO A 111 -3.70 9.69 -16.52
CA PRO A 111 -4.58 10.82 -16.82
C PRO A 111 -4.31 11.37 -18.23
N GLN A 112 -5.36 11.87 -18.86
CA GLN A 112 -5.29 12.57 -20.14
C GLN A 112 -5.14 14.08 -19.96
N ASP A 113 -5.65 14.61 -18.86
CA ASP A 113 -5.50 16.02 -18.50
C ASP A 113 -4.19 16.23 -17.73
N PRO A 114 -3.27 17.11 -18.20
CA PRO A 114 -1.97 17.28 -17.58
C PRO A 114 -2.02 17.96 -16.20
N ALA A 115 -3.15 18.58 -15.82
CA ALA A 115 -3.37 19.05 -14.46
C ALA A 115 -3.48 17.90 -13.44
N PHE A 116 -3.53 16.65 -13.91
CA PHE A 116 -3.67 15.46 -13.09
C PHE A 116 -2.46 14.54 -13.19
N ALA A 117 -2.14 13.91 -12.07
CA ALA A 117 -1.13 12.86 -12.03
C ALA A 117 -1.62 11.66 -11.21
N LEU A 118 -1.37 10.46 -11.73
CA LEU A 118 -1.73 9.22 -11.09
C LEU A 118 -0.49 8.55 -10.52
N LYS A 119 -0.45 8.38 -9.20
CA LYS A 119 0.61 7.68 -8.49
C LYS A 119 0.17 6.27 -8.17
N ARG A 120 0.80 5.27 -8.79
CA ARG A 120 0.61 3.88 -8.40
C ARG A 120 1.33 3.60 -7.08
N ARG A 121 0.62 3.00 -6.13
CA ARG A 121 1.13 2.60 -4.82
C ARG A 121 1.41 1.09 -4.78
N ALA A 122 2.04 0.64 -3.71
CA ALA A 122 2.35 -0.77 -3.55
C ALA A 122 1.06 -1.59 -3.41
N SER A 123 0.96 -2.70 -4.13
CA SER A 123 -0.13 -3.65 -3.89
C SER A 123 -0.04 -4.19 -2.46
N PHE A 124 -1.17 -4.41 -1.79
CA PHE A 124 -1.16 -4.99 -0.45
C PHE A 124 -2.35 -5.92 -0.21
N GLN A 125 -2.28 -6.62 0.93
CA GLN A 125 -3.35 -7.52 1.35
C GLN A 125 -4.24 -6.86 2.40
N ALA A 126 -5.54 -6.89 2.17
CA ALA A 126 -6.56 -6.54 3.17
C ALA A 126 -7.67 -7.60 3.18
N GLU A 127 -8.51 -7.55 4.20
CA GLU A 127 -9.66 -8.46 4.35
C GLU A 127 -10.69 -8.21 3.24
N ASP A 128 -11.01 -6.94 2.99
CA ASP A 128 -11.98 -6.47 2.00
C ASP A 128 -11.54 -5.13 1.38
N MET A 129 -12.31 -4.65 0.38
CA MET A 129 -12.04 -3.38 -0.29
C MET A 129 -12.16 -2.18 0.65
N THR A 130 -13.15 -2.19 1.56
CA THR A 130 -13.38 -1.08 2.49
C THR A 130 -12.18 -0.86 3.40
N THR A 131 -11.61 -1.94 3.94
CA THR A 131 -10.40 -1.91 4.77
C THR A 131 -9.22 -1.37 3.96
N ALA A 132 -9.07 -1.77 2.70
CA ALA A 132 -8.03 -1.25 1.84
C ALA A 132 -8.20 0.25 1.54
N THR A 133 -9.43 0.72 1.30
CA THR A 133 -9.74 2.13 1.07
C THR A 133 -9.48 2.98 2.31
N VAL A 134 -9.90 2.52 3.48
CA VAL A 134 -9.65 3.22 4.76
C VAL A 134 -8.15 3.33 5.05
N ALA A 135 -7.39 2.27 4.82
CA ALA A 135 -5.93 2.27 4.99
C ALA A 135 -5.25 3.36 4.17
N MET A 136 -5.79 3.66 2.98
CA MET A 136 -5.27 4.71 2.10
C MET A 136 -5.76 6.11 2.46
N LEU A 137 -6.97 6.24 3.02
CA LEU A 137 -7.53 7.53 3.46
C LEU A 137 -6.88 8.07 4.74
N GLN A 138 -6.53 7.19 5.69
CA GLN A 138 -5.96 7.56 7.00
C GLN A 138 -4.53 8.12 6.95
N ASP A 139 -3.96 8.29 5.76
CA ASP A 139 -2.66 8.91 5.49
C ASP A 139 -2.49 10.35 6.06
N SER A 140 -3.54 10.96 6.62
CA SER A 140 -3.53 12.34 7.13
C SER A 140 -3.59 12.51 8.66
N GLN A 141 -3.51 11.46 9.49
CA GLN A 141 -3.51 11.61 10.96
C GLN A 141 -2.50 10.68 11.66
N ASP A 142 -2.28 10.95 12.95
CA ASP A 142 -1.34 10.28 13.85
C ASP A 142 -1.45 8.74 13.88
N ASN A 143 -2.51 8.15 13.32
CA ASN A 143 -2.72 6.71 13.16
C ASN A 143 -3.02 6.33 11.70
N ALA A 144 -2.54 5.17 11.26
CA ALA A 144 -2.84 4.55 9.97
C ALA A 144 -3.13 3.06 10.11
N LEU A 145 -3.75 2.47 9.09
CA LEU A 145 -4.03 1.04 9.05
C LEU A 145 -2.83 0.27 8.46
N TYR A 146 -2.31 -0.69 9.21
CA TYR A 146 -1.21 -1.56 8.79
C TYR A 146 -1.73 -2.96 8.52
N THR A 147 -1.32 -3.53 7.39
CA THR A 147 -1.51 -4.95 7.13
C THR A 147 -0.58 -5.73 8.05
N THR A 148 -1.12 -6.64 8.85
CA THR A 148 -0.31 -7.52 9.69
C THR A 148 -0.48 -8.98 9.30
N PHE A 149 0.59 -9.76 9.48
CA PHE A 149 0.58 -11.20 9.24
C PHE A 149 1.66 -11.86 10.09
N CYS A 150 1.54 -13.16 10.33
CA CYS A 150 2.56 -13.91 11.04
C CYS A 150 3.13 -15.06 10.19
N ILE A 151 4.35 -15.46 10.50
CA ILE A 151 4.92 -16.72 10.04
C ILE A 151 4.80 -17.71 11.17
N GLU A 152 4.15 -18.84 10.91
CA GLU A 152 4.08 -19.94 11.85
C GLU A 152 5.07 -21.05 11.52
N PHE A 153 5.52 -21.74 12.56
CA PHE A 153 6.42 -22.89 12.46
C PHE A 153 5.74 -24.18 12.91
N ARG A 154 6.00 -25.26 12.18
CA ARG A 154 5.64 -26.62 12.50
C ARG A 154 6.89 -27.42 12.94
N PRO A 155 6.99 -27.81 14.22
CA PRO A 155 8.17 -28.49 14.77
C PRO A 155 8.57 -29.80 14.09
N ASN A 156 7.57 -30.55 13.59
CA ASN A 156 7.74 -31.78 12.85
C ASN A 156 6.59 -31.89 11.83
N MET A 157 6.84 -32.50 10.67
CA MET A 157 5.81 -32.70 9.63
C MET A 157 4.56 -33.45 10.12
N ASN A 158 4.72 -34.27 11.15
CA ASN A 158 3.65 -35.04 11.78
C ASN A 158 3.04 -34.36 13.02
N ALA A 159 3.46 -33.13 13.34
CA ALA A 159 2.88 -32.38 14.44
C ALA A 159 1.58 -31.72 13.98
N ASP A 160 0.51 -31.91 14.76
CA ASP A 160 -0.81 -31.34 14.49
C ASP A 160 -0.93 -29.87 14.93
N PHE A 161 0.14 -29.30 15.48
CA PHE A 161 0.16 -27.93 15.97
C PHE A 161 1.25 -27.10 15.28
N THR A 162 0.97 -25.80 15.19
CA THR A 162 1.85 -24.75 14.71
C THR A 162 1.76 -23.56 15.66
N PHE A 163 2.77 -22.70 15.64
CA PHE A 163 2.78 -21.48 16.45
C PHE A 163 3.55 -20.38 15.74
N PRO A 164 3.20 -19.10 15.96
CA PRO A 164 3.87 -17.97 15.34
C PRO A 164 5.32 -17.87 15.83
N VAL A 165 6.22 -17.63 14.89
CA VAL A 165 7.67 -17.42 15.11
C VAL A 165 8.16 -16.07 14.61
N ALA A 166 7.33 -15.33 13.87
CA ALA A 166 7.54 -13.94 13.54
C ALA A 166 6.21 -13.26 13.24
N VAL A 167 6.12 -11.97 13.54
CA VAL A 167 5.00 -11.09 13.20
C VAL A 167 5.53 -9.95 12.35
N PHE A 168 4.79 -9.58 11.31
CA PHE A 168 5.15 -8.52 10.38
C PHE A 168 4.03 -7.50 10.30
N ALA A 169 4.41 -6.24 10.16
CA ALA A 169 3.53 -5.15 9.80
C ALA A 169 4.05 -4.52 8.51
N PHE A 170 3.17 -4.41 7.53
CA PHE A 170 3.41 -3.73 6.28
C PHE A 170 2.68 -2.39 6.28
N ASP A 171 3.44 -1.33 6.04
CA ASP A 171 2.93 0.00 5.79
C ASP A 171 2.72 0.19 4.28
N PRO A 172 1.47 0.16 3.78
CA PRO A 172 1.18 0.31 2.36
C PRO A 172 1.53 1.70 1.83
N ARG A 173 1.62 2.72 2.72
CA ARG A 173 1.86 4.11 2.34
C ARG A 173 3.32 4.37 1.96
N VAL A 174 4.26 3.62 2.50
CA VAL A 174 5.69 3.77 2.16
C VAL A 174 6.29 2.50 1.59
N GLY A 175 5.47 1.46 1.39
CA GLY A 175 5.94 0.14 0.97
C GLY A 175 6.93 -0.47 1.96
N LYS A 176 6.81 -0.13 3.26
CA LYS A 176 7.77 -0.53 4.29
C LYS A 176 7.25 -1.73 5.03
N LEU A 177 8.07 -2.78 5.07
CA LEU A 177 7.81 -3.96 5.88
C LEU A 177 8.70 -3.94 7.13
N SER A 178 8.09 -4.06 8.30
CA SER A 178 8.78 -4.27 9.58
C SER A 178 8.42 -5.64 10.14
N GLY A 179 9.36 -6.29 10.81
CA GLY A 179 9.16 -7.62 11.37
C GLY A 179 9.74 -7.78 12.77
N HIS A 180 9.07 -8.56 13.59
CA HIS A 180 9.49 -8.95 14.94
C HIS A 180 9.61 -10.47 15.03
N MET A 181 10.80 -10.95 15.40
CA MET A 181 11.12 -12.38 15.43
C MET A 181 10.98 -12.94 16.85
N LEU A 182 10.20 -14.01 16.98
CA LEU A 182 9.91 -14.69 18.25
C LEU A 182 10.76 -15.97 18.37
N ILE A 183 12.07 -15.82 18.58
CA ILE A 183 13.03 -16.95 18.59
C ILE A 183 13.40 -17.36 20.01
N ASP A 184 13.85 -16.41 20.83
CA ASP A 184 14.39 -16.73 22.15
C ASP A 184 13.29 -16.83 23.21
N ASP A 185 12.44 -15.80 23.34
CA ASP A 185 11.33 -15.72 24.28
C ASP A 185 10.00 -15.75 23.54
N ASN A 186 9.65 -16.90 22.98
CA ASN A 186 8.41 -17.08 22.23
C ASN A 186 7.27 -17.54 23.17
N PRO A 187 6.28 -16.69 23.47
CA PRO A 187 5.19 -17.03 24.39
C PRO A 187 4.23 -18.09 23.82
N PHE A 188 4.25 -18.29 22.49
CA PHE A 188 3.39 -19.25 21.79
C PHE A 188 4.07 -20.60 21.56
N ALA A 189 5.38 -20.67 21.76
CA ALA A 189 6.14 -21.88 21.51
C ALA A 189 5.90 -22.93 22.61
N PRO A 190 5.78 -24.22 22.25
CA PRO A 190 5.70 -25.29 23.23
C PRO A 190 7.01 -25.37 24.03
N PRO A 191 6.99 -25.94 25.25
CA PRO A 191 8.20 -26.18 26.04
C PRO A 191 9.25 -27.04 25.34
N THR A 192 8.85 -27.79 24.30
CA THR A 192 9.71 -28.65 23.48
C THR A 192 10.45 -27.89 22.38
N PHE A 193 10.22 -26.58 22.21
CA PHE A 193 10.87 -25.74 21.20
C PHE A 193 12.36 -25.56 21.51
N ASN A 194 13.16 -26.47 20.97
CA ASN A 194 14.55 -26.63 21.35
C ASN A 194 15.51 -25.78 20.49
N ARG A 195 16.77 -25.73 20.93
CA ARG A 195 17.84 -24.97 20.27
C ARG A 195 18.03 -25.30 18.79
N ALA A 196 17.83 -26.55 18.38
CA ALA A 196 17.97 -26.95 16.98
C ALA A 196 16.83 -26.37 16.13
N GLN A 197 15.59 -26.43 16.63
CA GLN A 197 14.44 -25.83 15.98
C GLN A 197 14.55 -24.31 15.91
N LYS A 198 14.99 -23.66 17.00
CA LYS A 198 15.29 -22.21 16.99
C LYS A 198 16.27 -21.84 15.89
N LYS A 199 17.31 -22.65 15.67
CA LYS A 199 18.28 -22.43 14.58
C LYS A 199 17.69 -22.60 13.18
N ILE A 200 16.76 -23.54 13.00
CA ILE A 200 16.03 -23.73 11.74
C ILE A 200 15.17 -22.50 11.44
N VAL A 201 14.40 -22.06 12.44
CA VAL A 201 13.55 -20.86 12.35
C VAL A 201 14.38 -19.63 12.04
N ALA A 202 15.43 -19.36 12.81
CA ALA A 202 16.30 -18.19 12.63
C ALA A 202 16.91 -18.14 11.22
N ARG A 203 17.42 -19.28 10.73
CA ARG A 203 17.95 -19.36 9.37
C ARG A 203 16.88 -19.02 8.34
N ARG A 204 15.69 -19.58 8.48
CA ARG A 204 14.61 -19.38 7.51
C ARG A 204 14.12 -17.93 7.49
N LEU A 205 13.95 -17.31 8.66
CA LEU A 205 13.53 -15.91 8.76
C LEU A 205 14.57 -14.97 8.15
N ASN A 206 15.87 -15.24 8.36
CA ASN A 206 16.94 -14.48 7.72
C ASN A 206 16.91 -14.62 6.19
N ASP A 207 16.72 -15.84 5.66
CA ASP A 207 16.61 -16.06 4.21
C ASP A 207 15.41 -15.27 3.62
N ILE A 208 14.30 -15.18 4.36
CA ILE A 208 13.11 -14.41 3.96
C ILE A 208 13.41 -12.91 3.95
N LEU A 209 14.03 -12.38 5.01
CA LEU A 209 14.41 -10.96 5.09
C LEU A 209 15.40 -10.57 3.99
N GLU A 210 16.37 -11.43 3.68
CA GLU A 210 17.31 -11.19 2.58
C GLU A 210 16.60 -11.19 1.23
N SER A 211 15.64 -12.10 1.02
CA SER A 211 14.81 -12.11 -0.19
C SER A 211 13.95 -10.85 -0.32
N ILE A 212 13.39 -10.35 0.79
CA ILE A 212 12.63 -9.08 0.81
C ILE A 212 13.54 -7.92 0.41
N HIS A 213 14.69 -7.79 1.05
CA HIS A 213 15.64 -6.70 0.75
C HIS A 213 16.13 -6.73 -0.69
N THR A 214 16.34 -7.93 -1.25
CA THR A 214 16.73 -8.09 -2.66
C THR A 214 15.60 -7.70 -3.59
N ALA A 215 14.37 -8.16 -3.33
CA ALA A 215 13.20 -7.81 -4.13
C ALA A 215 12.91 -6.30 -4.13
N MET A 216 13.06 -5.63 -2.97
CA MET A 216 12.92 -4.18 -2.85
C MET A 216 13.99 -3.42 -3.65
N ARG A 217 15.23 -3.91 -3.72
CA ARG A 217 16.31 -3.28 -4.51
C ARG A 217 16.16 -3.48 -6.01
N GLU A 218 15.57 -4.60 -6.42
CA GLU A 218 15.45 -4.97 -7.83
C GLU A 218 14.07 -4.63 -8.43
N GLU A 219 13.19 -3.97 -7.65
CA GLU A 219 11.78 -3.67 -8.02
C GLU A 219 10.99 -4.90 -8.50
N ARG A 220 11.39 -6.09 -8.05
CA ARG A 220 10.75 -7.35 -8.47
C ARG A 220 9.59 -7.71 -7.55
N THR A 221 8.45 -8.06 -8.14
CA THR A 221 7.26 -8.57 -7.44
C THR A 221 7.43 -10.06 -7.06
N ILE A 222 8.43 -10.38 -6.25
CA ILE A 222 8.59 -11.71 -5.65
C ILE A 222 7.87 -11.68 -4.30
N SER A 223 6.88 -12.55 -4.09
CA SER A 223 6.33 -12.77 -2.74
C SER A 223 7.26 -13.74 -2.01
N PRO A 224 8.08 -13.27 -1.04
CA PRO A 224 9.03 -14.12 -0.32
C PRO A 224 8.33 -15.11 0.62
N PHE A 225 7.01 -14.98 0.76
CA PHE A 225 6.14 -15.82 1.56
C PHE A 225 5.45 -16.93 0.74
N LYS A 226 5.68 -16.98 -0.59
CA LYS A 226 5.04 -17.95 -1.48
C LYS A 226 5.61 -19.37 -1.37
N ASP A 227 6.91 -19.49 -1.11
CA ASP A 227 7.62 -20.76 -0.94
C ASP A 227 8.33 -20.78 0.42
N LEU A 228 7.56 -20.89 1.50
CA LEU A 228 8.08 -20.95 2.88
C LEU A 228 8.62 -22.34 3.27
N GLY A 229 8.32 -23.37 2.48
CA GLY A 229 8.70 -24.75 2.74
C GLY A 229 7.71 -25.44 3.69
N PRO A 230 7.88 -26.74 3.92
CA PRO A 230 6.81 -27.58 4.48
C PRO A 230 6.58 -27.40 5.99
N GLN A 231 7.51 -26.75 6.69
CA GLN A 231 7.44 -26.48 8.12
C GLN A 231 7.01 -25.06 8.45
N PHE A 232 6.75 -24.22 7.45
CA PHE A 232 6.43 -22.81 7.65
C PHE A 232 5.18 -22.44 6.86
N ARG A 233 4.34 -21.59 7.44
CA ARG A 233 3.20 -20.99 6.75
C ARG A 233 3.08 -19.52 7.08
N SER A 234 2.57 -18.74 6.13
CA SER A 234 2.15 -17.37 6.38
C SER A 234 0.67 -17.37 6.70
N GLU A 235 0.28 -16.70 7.77
CA GLU A 235 -1.12 -16.51 8.15
C GLU A 235 -1.42 -15.01 8.25
N GLY A 236 -2.50 -14.57 7.60
CA GLY A 236 -2.95 -13.18 7.69
C GLY A 236 -3.55 -12.90 9.06
N LEU A 237 -3.28 -11.71 9.61
CA LEU A 237 -3.89 -11.22 10.84
C LEU A 237 -4.81 -10.04 10.51
N PRO A 238 -5.69 -9.63 11.45
CA PRO A 238 -6.47 -8.41 11.27
C PRO A 238 -5.55 -7.21 11.02
N SER A 239 -6.03 -6.25 10.24
CA SER A 239 -5.30 -5.00 10.06
C SER A 239 -5.34 -4.19 11.34
N MET A 240 -4.23 -3.52 11.68
CA MET A 240 -4.07 -2.79 12.94
C MET A 240 -4.02 -1.29 12.68
N GLU A 241 -4.86 -0.52 13.37
CA GLU A 241 -4.76 0.93 13.37
C GLU A 241 -3.69 1.36 14.38
N ALA A 242 -2.59 1.94 13.91
CA ALA A 242 -1.42 2.25 14.74
C ALA A 242 -0.70 3.53 14.29
N VAL A 243 0.20 4.04 15.13
CA VAL A 243 0.99 5.25 14.81
C VAL A 243 2.17 4.93 13.88
N ASP A 244 2.74 3.74 14.01
CA ASP A 244 3.86 3.24 13.24
C ASP A 244 3.82 1.71 13.13
N THR A 245 4.73 1.13 12.34
CA THR A 245 4.82 -0.32 12.17
C THR A 245 5.18 -1.07 13.45
N HIS A 246 5.84 -0.44 14.43
CA HIS A 246 6.18 -1.09 15.70
C HIS A 246 4.95 -1.20 16.59
N HIS A 247 4.19 -0.12 16.70
CA HIS A 247 2.92 -0.11 17.42
C HIS A 247 1.91 -1.09 16.78
N ALA A 248 1.88 -1.21 15.45
CA ALA A 248 1.07 -2.22 14.77
C ALA A 248 1.48 -3.66 15.12
N ILE A 249 2.79 -3.93 15.24
CA ILE A 249 3.30 -5.24 15.66
C ILE A 249 2.91 -5.52 17.11
N ASP A 250 3.03 -4.55 18.00
CA ASP A 250 2.68 -4.71 19.42
C ASP A 250 1.19 -5.05 19.57
N GLN A 251 0.30 -4.32 18.88
CA GLN A 251 -1.13 -4.63 18.86
C GLN A 251 -1.41 -6.02 18.25
N ALA A 252 -0.71 -6.40 17.19
CA ALA A 252 -0.85 -7.74 16.61
C ALA A 252 -0.38 -8.85 17.56
N LEU A 253 0.68 -8.61 18.34
CA LEU A 253 1.14 -9.54 19.37
C LEU A 253 0.10 -9.68 20.49
N GLU A 254 -0.48 -8.57 20.96
CA GLU A 254 -1.56 -8.60 21.96
C GLU A 254 -2.79 -9.39 21.47
N TYR A 255 -3.18 -9.18 20.21
CA TYR A 255 -4.25 -9.96 19.58
C TYR A 255 -3.92 -11.46 19.54
N LEU A 256 -2.71 -11.81 19.14
CA LEU A 256 -2.26 -13.21 19.11
C LEU A 256 -2.26 -13.83 20.51
N GLU A 257 -1.80 -13.10 21.54
CA GLU A 257 -1.81 -13.58 22.93
C GLU A 257 -3.22 -13.87 23.43
N GLN A 258 -4.19 -13.00 23.14
CA GLN A 258 -5.59 -13.22 23.48
C GLN A 258 -6.14 -14.46 22.75
N TRP A 259 -5.94 -14.54 21.44
CA TRP A 259 -6.47 -15.64 20.63
C TRP A 259 -5.86 -17.01 20.98
N TRP A 260 -4.54 -17.07 21.25
CA TRP A 260 -3.89 -18.30 21.69
C TRP A 260 -4.23 -18.65 23.14
N GLY A 261 -4.47 -17.65 24.00
CA GLY A 261 -4.98 -17.84 25.35
C GLY A 261 -6.35 -18.51 25.37
N GLU A 262 -7.26 -18.08 24.49
CA GLU A 262 -8.60 -18.66 24.32
C GLU A 262 -8.55 -20.09 23.75
N ARG A 263 -7.58 -20.42 22.90
CA ARG A 263 -7.40 -21.79 22.37
C ARG A 263 -6.79 -22.78 23.37
N ALA A 264 -6.10 -22.29 24.39
CA ALA A 264 -5.48 -23.11 25.43
C ALA A 264 -6.39 -23.34 26.65
N SER A 265 -7.55 -22.68 26.71
CA SER A 265 -8.57 -22.82 27.77
C SER A 265 -9.72 -23.74 27.37
#